data_AF-A0A529Q4C2-F1
#
_entry.id   AF-A0A529Q4C2-F1
#
_cell.length_a   1.000
_cell.length_b   1.000
_cell.length_c   1.000
_cell.angle_alpha   90.00
_cell.angle_beta   90.00
_cell.angle_gamma   90.00
#
_symmetry.space_group_name_H-M   'P 1'
#
loop_
_entity.id
_entity.type
_entity.pdbx_description
1 polymer ?
#
loop_
_entity_poly.entity_id
_entity_poly.type
_entity_poly.pdbx_seq_one_letter_code
_entity_poly.pdbx_strand_id
1 'polypeptide(L)'
;GLAPVADDGALMDIQAAAFDAEDPETWGYTQDARRVWAVSYHGGRLYYSVGEKAEIWSVGIASDGSFAGDPRWELTVKADQDYAVTDIAFDNKGFMYLAQRGPVENRYDYSRFASSGKGELIRYWREDPEDPATESVWVEVPEEYA
;
A
#
# COMPACT_ATOMS: atom_id res chain seq x y z
N GLY A 1 10.66 1.49 -15.10
CA GLY A 1 9.40 1.10 -14.45
C GLY A 1 8.98 -0.29 -14.90
N LEU A 2 8.11 -0.95 -14.14
CA LEU A 2 7.49 -2.21 -14.56
C LEU A 2 6.55 -1.99 -15.74
N ALA A 3 6.25 -3.06 -16.48
CA ALA A 3 5.21 -3.03 -17.50
C ALA A 3 3.85 -2.76 -16.84
N PRO A 4 2.97 -1.93 -17.44
CA PRO A 4 1.64 -1.69 -16.90
C PRO A 4 0.83 -2.99 -16.83
N VAL A 5 0.11 -3.17 -15.72
CA VAL A 5 -0.90 -4.24 -15.58
C VAL A 5 -2.22 -3.73 -16.15
N ALA A 6 -2.82 -4.48 -17.08
CA ALA A 6 -4.09 -4.11 -17.71
C ALA A 6 -5.25 -4.11 -16.70
N ASP A 7 -6.29 -3.35 -17.01
CA ASP A 7 -7.53 -3.37 -16.21
C ASP A 7 -8.41 -4.49 -16.72
N ASP A 8 -9.09 -5.20 -15.84
CA ASP A 8 -10.13 -6.15 -16.27
C ASP A 8 -11.45 -5.42 -16.51
N GLY A 9 -11.56 -4.16 -16.07
CA GLY A 9 -12.76 -3.36 -16.23
C GLY A 9 -13.92 -3.88 -15.40
N ALA A 10 -13.65 -4.64 -14.34
CA ALA A 10 -14.67 -5.05 -13.39
C ALA A 10 -15.33 -3.81 -12.77
N LEU A 11 -16.66 -3.82 -12.76
CA LEU A 11 -17.48 -2.75 -12.18
C LEU A 11 -18.50 -3.39 -11.24
N MET A 12 -18.73 -2.77 -10.09
CA MET A 12 -19.74 -3.21 -9.14
C MET A 12 -21.14 -3.04 -9.76
N ASP A 13 -21.90 -4.15 -9.82
CA ASP A 13 -23.33 -4.13 -10.15
C ASP A 13 -24.13 -4.78 -9.02
N ILE A 14 -24.67 -3.93 -8.13
CA ILE A 14 -25.44 -4.38 -6.96
C ILE A 14 -26.79 -5.02 -7.31
N GLN A 15 -27.23 -4.95 -8.57
CA GLN A 15 -28.45 -5.60 -9.06
C GLN A 15 -28.17 -6.95 -9.70
N ALA A 16 -26.91 -7.25 -9.99
CA ALA A 16 -26.52 -8.52 -10.59
C ALA A 16 -26.75 -9.67 -9.62
N ALA A 17 -27.20 -10.82 -10.15
CA ALA A 17 -27.37 -12.03 -9.35
C ALA A 17 -26.05 -12.57 -8.77
N ALA A 18 -24.91 -12.14 -9.33
CA ALA A 18 -23.58 -12.52 -8.85
C ALA A 18 -23.06 -11.60 -7.72
N PHE A 19 -23.74 -10.49 -7.42
CA PHE A 19 -23.33 -9.59 -6.34
C PHE A 19 -23.74 -10.17 -4.99
N ASP A 20 -22.77 -10.21 -4.06
CA ASP A 20 -22.98 -10.61 -2.68
C ASP A 20 -22.34 -9.55 -1.76
N ALA A 21 -23.19 -8.92 -0.94
CA ALA A 21 -22.75 -7.90 -0.01
C ALA A 21 -21.78 -8.45 1.05
N GLU A 22 -21.76 -9.75 1.31
CA GLU A 22 -20.87 -10.39 2.29
C GLU A 22 -19.55 -10.88 1.67
N ASP A 23 -19.44 -10.89 0.34
CA ASP A 23 -18.26 -11.34 -0.40
C ASP A 23 -17.60 -10.19 -1.19
N PRO A 24 -16.48 -9.63 -0.67
CA PRO A 24 -15.72 -8.56 -1.32
C PRO A 24 -15.21 -8.86 -2.73
N GLU A 25 -15.08 -10.13 -3.12
CA GLU A 25 -14.67 -10.50 -4.48
C GLU A 25 -15.72 -10.08 -5.52
N THR A 26 -16.98 -9.91 -5.11
CA THR A 26 -18.08 -9.51 -5.99
C THR A 26 -18.25 -8.00 -6.13
N TRP A 27 -17.47 -7.21 -5.38
CA TRP A 27 -17.66 -5.75 -5.29
C TRP A 27 -16.99 -4.98 -6.44
N GLY A 28 -16.36 -5.67 -7.39
CA GLY A 28 -15.74 -5.03 -8.55
C GLY A 28 -14.54 -4.14 -8.19
N TYR A 29 -13.81 -4.49 -7.12
CA TYR A 29 -12.55 -3.83 -6.82
C TYR A 29 -11.52 -4.10 -7.91
N THR A 30 -10.71 -3.09 -8.23
CA THR A 30 -9.53 -3.25 -9.08
C THR A 30 -8.68 -4.42 -8.61
N GLN A 31 -8.07 -5.18 -9.52
CA GLN A 31 -7.29 -6.37 -9.14
C GLN A 31 -6.14 -6.00 -8.21
N ASP A 32 -5.87 -6.88 -7.24
CA ASP A 32 -4.88 -6.64 -6.19
C ASP A 32 -3.51 -6.23 -6.75
N ALA A 33 -3.05 -6.86 -7.84
CA ALA A 33 -1.79 -6.57 -8.51
C ALA A 33 -1.58 -5.10 -8.93
N ARG A 34 -2.65 -4.30 -8.99
CA ARG A 34 -2.61 -2.87 -9.34
C ARG A 34 -3.51 -2.00 -8.46
N ARG A 35 -4.08 -2.57 -7.39
CA ARG A 35 -4.92 -1.85 -6.45
C ARG A 35 -4.04 -0.98 -5.56
N VAL A 36 -4.34 0.31 -5.55
CA VAL A 36 -3.71 1.25 -4.62
C VAL A 36 -4.46 1.19 -3.29
N TRP A 37 -3.75 0.89 -2.20
CA TRP A 37 -4.34 0.77 -0.86
C TRP A 37 -4.14 2.02 -0.02
N ALA A 38 -2.94 2.59 -0.07
CA ALA A 38 -2.57 3.78 0.68
C ALA A 38 -1.90 4.79 -0.23
N VAL A 39 -2.04 6.08 0.11
CA VAL A 39 -1.42 7.19 -0.60
C VAL A 39 -0.99 8.25 0.43
N SER A 40 0.22 8.78 0.30
CA SER A 40 0.73 9.84 1.17
C SER A 40 1.70 10.75 0.43
N TYR A 41 1.67 12.05 0.70
CA TYR A 41 2.60 13.01 0.11
C TYR A 41 3.74 13.33 1.07
N HIS A 42 4.98 13.24 0.59
CA HIS A 42 6.15 13.60 1.38
C HIS A 42 7.31 14.06 0.48
N GLY A 43 7.96 15.16 0.84
CA GLY A 43 9.19 15.61 0.17
C GLY A 43 9.08 15.82 -1.34
N GLY A 44 7.94 16.30 -1.85
CA GLY A 44 7.73 16.51 -3.29
C GLY A 44 7.30 15.27 -4.07
N ARG A 45 6.96 14.17 -3.39
CA ARG A 45 6.57 12.90 -4.02
C ARG A 45 5.28 12.35 -3.42
N LEU A 46 4.47 11.72 -4.25
CA LEU A 46 3.33 10.91 -3.83
C LEU A 46 3.79 9.47 -3.67
N TYR A 47 3.76 8.96 -2.45
CA TYR A 47 4.02 7.57 -2.10
C TYR A 47 2.70 6.80 -2.13
N TYR A 48 2.72 5.57 -2.62
CA TYR A 48 1.54 4.73 -2.69
C TYR A 48 1.90 3.26 -2.54
N SER A 49 1.01 2.48 -1.93
CA SER A 49 1.16 1.03 -1.78
C SER A 49 0.36 0.29 -2.86
N VAL A 50 0.93 -0.81 -3.38
CA VAL A 50 0.28 -1.66 -4.39
C VAL A 50 0.50 -3.14 -4.07
N GLY A 51 -0.48 -3.98 -4.42
CA GLY A 51 -0.31 -5.43 -4.44
C GLY A 51 -0.48 -6.15 -3.11
N GLU A 52 -0.59 -7.48 -3.18
CA GLU A 52 -0.58 -8.38 -2.01
C GLU A 52 0.76 -8.30 -1.24
N LYS A 53 1.88 -8.14 -1.95
CA LYS A 53 3.23 -8.06 -1.34
C LYS A 53 3.58 -6.71 -0.72
N ALA A 54 2.61 -5.79 -0.64
CA ALA A 54 2.79 -4.45 -0.09
C ALA A 54 4.05 -3.74 -0.65
N GLU A 55 4.12 -3.54 -1.96
CA GLU A 55 5.17 -2.72 -2.54
C GLU A 55 4.85 -1.24 -2.34
N ILE A 56 5.84 -0.47 -1.91
CA ILE A 56 5.76 1.00 -1.85
C ILE A 56 6.46 1.57 -3.08
N TRP A 57 5.73 2.43 -3.77
CA TRP A 57 6.20 3.17 -4.93
C TRP A 57 6.05 4.67 -4.65
N SER A 58 6.76 5.48 -5.42
CA SER A 58 6.54 6.92 -5.41
C SER A 58 6.67 7.54 -6.80
N VAL A 59 6.00 8.67 -6.99
CA VAL A 59 6.12 9.51 -8.18
C VAL A 59 6.26 10.96 -7.76
N GLY A 60 7.11 11.73 -8.44
CA GLY A 60 7.27 13.14 -8.16
C GLY A 60 6.00 13.93 -8.45
N ILE A 61 5.80 15.02 -7.72
CA ILE A 61 4.75 16.01 -8.00
C ILE A 61 5.45 17.29 -8.43
N ALA A 62 5.21 17.69 -9.68
CA ALA A 62 5.73 18.93 -10.23
C ALA A 62 5.04 20.15 -9.59
N SER A 63 5.63 21.34 -9.74
CA SER A 63 5.10 22.58 -9.16
C SER A 63 3.71 22.97 -9.67
N ASP A 64 3.29 22.43 -10.81
CA ASP A 64 1.96 22.62 -11.39
C ASP A 64 0.95 21.56 -10.94
N GLY A 65 1.34 20.65 -10.04
CA GLY A 65 0.52 19.57 -9.52
C GLY A 65 0.46 18.32 -10.41
N SER A 66 1.14 18.32 -11.56
CA SER A 66 1.23 17.13 -12.41
C SER A 66 2.16 16.07 -11.81
N PHE A 67 1.93 14.81 -12.17
CA PHE A 67 2.91 13.76 -11.90
C PHE A 67 4.15 13.98 -12.75
N ALA A 68 5.31 13.96 -12.11
CA ALA A 68 6.57 13.83 -12.80
C ALA A 68 6.65 12.44 -13.46
N GLY A 69 7.36 12.34 -14.58
CA GLY A 69 7.54 11.10 -15.32
C GLY A 69 8.55 10.13 -14.69
N ASP A 70 8.65 10.11 -13.36
CA ASP A 70 9.70 9.45 -12.58
C ASP A 70 9.18 8.45 -11.52
N PRO A 71 8.29 7.50 -11.90
CA PRO A 71 7.86 6.47 -10.98
C PRO A 71 9.06 5.64 -10.49
N ARG A 72 9.17 5.51 -9.18
CA ARG A 72 10.27 4.86 -8.48
C ARG A 72 9.72 3.83 -7.52
N TRP A 73 10.26 2.61 -7.58
CA TRP A 73 10.06 1.62 -6.53
C TRP A 73 10.84 2.08 -5.30
N GLU A 74 10.21 2.10 -4.12
CA GLU A 74 10.84 2.53 -2.88
C GLU A 74 11.29 1.34 -2.05
N LEU A 75 10.39 0.39 -1.77
CA LEU A 75 10.68 -0.82 -1.03
C LEU A 75 9.58 -1.87 -1.23
N THR A 76 9.92 -3.12 -0.99
CA THR A 76 8.95 -4.21 -0.75
C THR A 76 8.92 -4.48 0.74
N VAL A 77 7.73 -4.41 1.35
CA VAL A 77 7.59 -4.56 2.80
C VAL A 77 7.94 -5.98 3.22
N LYS A 78 8.71 -6.10 4.30
CA LYS A 78 9.03 -7.38 4.94
C LYS A 78 8.22 -7.45 6.23
N ALA A 79 7.23 -8.32 6.26
CA ALA A 79 6.33 -8.55 7.39
C ALA A 79 6.05 -10.05 7.52
N ASP A 80 5.50 -10.49 8.65
CA ASP A 80 5.10 -11.89 8.83
C ASP A 80 3.93 -12.28 7.89
N GLN A 81 3.12 -11.30 7.49
CA GLN A 81 1.97 -11.49 6.61
C GLN A 81 2.10 -10.66 5.34
N ASP A 82 1.70 -11.24 4.20
CA ASP A 82 1.55 -10.54 2.92
C ASP A 82 0.24 -9.72 2.90
N TYR A 83 0.02 -8.92 3.95
CA TYR A 83 -1.14 -8.05 4.05
C TYR A 83 -0.88 -6.72 3.37
N ALA A 84 -1.95 -6.16 2.79
CA ALA A 84 -1.91 -4.84 2.18
C ALA A 84 -1.51 -3.78 3.20
N VAL A 85 -0.62 -2.87 2.80
CA VAL A 85 -0.36 -1.62 3.51
C VAL A 85 -1.47 -0.64 3.21
N THR A 86 -2.32 -0.38 4.20
CA THR A 86 -3.50 0.48 4.06
C THR A 86 -3.29 1.91 4.55
N ASP A 87 -2.15 2.20 5.18
CA ASP A 87 -1.78 3.56 5.52
C ASP A 87 -0.26 3.79 5.44
N ILE A 88 0.11 5.01 5.05
CA ILE A 88 1.49 5.50 4.94
C ILE A 88 1.57 6.85 5.64
N ALA A 89 2.36 6.93 6.71
CA ALA A 89 2.61 8.19 7.40
C ALA A 89 4.10 8.52 7.42
N PHE A 90 4.41 9.82 7.44
CA PHE A 90 5.76 10.31 7.65
C PHE A 90 5.79 11.19 8.89
N ASP A 91 6.86 11.10 9.68
CA ASP A 91 7.06 12.01 10.81
C ASP A 91 7.99 13.19 10.45
N ASN A 92 8.19 14.08 11.42
CA ASN A 92 9.03 15.27 11.25
C ASN A 92 10.54 14.98 11.20
N LYS A 93 10.96 13.73 11.48
CA LYS A 93 12.34 13.27 11.35
C LYS A 93 12.58 12.53 10.03
N GLY A 94 11.53 12.35 9.23
CA GLY A 94 11.60 11.66 7.94
C GLY A 94 11.47 10.14 8.04
N PHE A 95 11.03 9.59 9.19
CA PHE A 95 10.66 8.18 9.26
C PHE A 95 9.38 7.94 8.49
N MET A 96 9.30 6.81 7.80
CA MET A 96 8.11 6.30 7.15
C MET A 96 7.49 5.22 8.03
N TYR A 97 6.18 5.27 8.21
CA TYR A 97 5.38 4.31 8.96
C TYR A 97 4.38 3.66 8.02
N LEU A 98 4.38 2.33 7.99
CA LEU A 98 3.51 1.52 7.14
C LEU A 98 2.61 0.68 8.03
N ALA A 99 1.30 0.80 7.86
CA ALA A 99 0.33 0.01 8.61
C ALA A 99 -0.32 -1.04 7.72
N GLN A 100 -0.20 -2.31 8.11
CA GLN A 100 -0.89 -3.40 7.45
C GLN A 100 -2.29 -3.62 8.01
N ARG A 101 -3.19 -4.08 7.14
CA ARG A 101 -4.52 -4.57 7.54
C ARG A 101 -4.80 -5.89 6.84
N GLY A 102 -5.37 -6.84 7.57
CA GLY A 102 -5.85 -8.10 6.99
C GLY A 102 -6.91 -7.87 5.89
N PRO A 103 -7.19 -8.90 5.07
CA PRO A 103 -8.20 -8.84 4.02
C PRO A 103 -9.54 -8.30 4.51
N VAL A 104 -10.24 -7.57 3.65
CA VAL A 104 -11.56 -7.02 3.95
C VAL A 104 -12.53 -8.16 4.23
N GLU A 105 -13.36 -7.98 5.26
CA GLU A 105 -14.51 -8.84 5.54
C GLU A 105 -15.75 -7.96 5.62
N ASN A 106 -16.94 -8.50 5.29
CA ASN A 106 -18.19 -7.79 5.53
C ASN A 106 -19.27 -8.75 6.02
N ARG A 107 -19.15 -9.16 7.28
CA ARG A 107 -20.10 -10.11 7.87
C ARG A 107 -21.47 -9.47 8.00
N TYR A 108 -22.53 -10.26 7.79
CA TYR A 108 -23.92 -9.80 7.94
C TYR A 108 -24.22 -9.13 9.29
N ASP A 109 -23.52 -9.55 10.35
CA ASP A 109 -23.70 -9.09 11.73
C ASP A 109 -22.84 -7.87 12.08
N TYR A 110 -22.04 -7.37 11.13
CA TYR A 110 -21.11 -6.25 11.29
C TYR A 110 -20.11 -6.44 12.45
N SER A 111 -19.88 -7.68 12.89
CA SER A 111 -18.97 -7.96 13.99
C SER A 111 -17.49 -7.77 13.63
N ARG A 112 -17.19 -7.74 12.32
CA ARG A 112 -15.83 -7.69 11.79
C ARG A 112 -15.81 -7.12 10.37
N PHE A 113 -14.83 -6.27 10.10
CA PHE A 113 -14.63 -5.60 8.80
C PHE A 113 -13.31 -5.93 8.10
N ALA A 114 -12.42 -6.65 8.79
CA ALA A 114 -11.19 -7.17 8.24
C ALA A 114 -10.76 -8.40 9.05
N SER A 115 -10.02 -9.32 8.41
CA SER A 115 -9.42 -10.45 9.11
C SER A 115 -8.60 -9.96 10.29
N SER A 116 -8.90 -10.50 11.48
CA SER A 116 -8.29 -10.13 12.76
C SER A 116 -6.87 -10.70 12.93
N GLY A 117 -6.13 -10.86 11.82
CA GLY A 117 -4.75 -11.30 11.83
C GLY A 117 -3.83 -10.29 12.52
N LYS A 118 -2.54 -10.64 12.60
CA LYS A 118 -1.50 -9.76 13.12
C LYS A 118 -1.05 -8.80 12.02
N GLY A 119 -1.83 -7.74 11.77
CA GLY A 119 -1.31 -6.60 11.00
C GLY A 119 -0.17 -5.96 11.78
N GLU A 120 0.89 -5.57 11.07
CA GLU A 120 2.07 -4.94 11.66
C GLU A 120 2.10 -3.43 11.39
N LEU A 121 2.74 -2.71 12.29
CA LEU A 121 3.18 -1.34 12.08
C LEU A 121 4.69 -1.37 11.90
N ILE A 122 5.16 -1.00 10.71
CA ILE A 122 6.58 -1.12 10.37
C ILE A 122 7.14 0.28 10.14
N ARG A 123 8.29 0.55 10.74
CA ARG A 123 8.96 1.84 10.66
C ARG A 123 10.23 1.73 9.84
N TYR A 124 10.39 2.63 8.89
CA TYR A 124 11.58 2.76 8.06
C TYR A 124 12.22 4.13 8.24
N TRP A 125 13.53 4.18 8.13
CA TRP A 125 14.29 5.43 8.00
C TRP A 125 14.93 5.49 6.62
N ARG A 126 15.08 6.69 6.09
CA ARG A 126 15.79 6.89 4.83
C ARG A 126 17.29 6.84 5.09
N GLU A 127 17.98 5.97 4.39
CA GLU A 127 19.44 5.89 4.42
C GLU A 127 20.06 7.21 3.91
N ASP A 128 21.07 7.70 4.63
CA ASP A 128 21.84 8.89 4.27
C ASP A 128 23.30 8.73 4.76
N PRO A 129 24.31 8.68 3.86
CA PRO A 129 24.19 8.73 2.39
C PRO A 129 23.62 7.42 1.81
N GLU A 130 22.97 7.49 0.65
CA GLU A 130 22.48 6.31 -0.07
C GLU A 130 23.64 5.36 -0.43
N ASP A 131 23.54 4.08 -0.04
CA ASP A 131 24.50 3.04 -0.45
C ASP A 131 23.98 2.34 -1.71
N PRO A 132 24.68 2.39 -2.86
CA PRO A 132 24.26 1.67 -4.07
C PRO A 132 24.16 0.14 -3.90
N ALA A 133 24.70 -0.42 -2.81
CA ALA A 133 24.60 -1.84 -2.49
C ALA A 133 23.33 -2.22 -1.71
N THR A 134 22.63 -1.26 -1.10
CA THR A 134 21.33 -1.54 -0.47
C THR A 134 20.24 -1.61 -1.55
N GLU A 135 19.35 -2.58 -1.41
CA GLU A 135 18.28 -2.75 -2.40
C GLU A 135 17.35 -1.54 -2.41
N SER A 136 17.03 -1.03 -1.22
CA SER A 136 16.14 0.09 -0.96
C SER A 136 16.84 1.16 -0.14
N VAL A 137 16.55 2.43 -0.44
CA VAL A 137 16.95 3.61 0.35
C VAL A 137 16.20 3.72 1.68
N TRP A 138 15.21 2.86 1.92
CA TRP A 138 14.46 2.76 3.16
C TRP A 138 14.90 1.51 3.92
N VAL A 139 15.46 1.73 5.10
CA VAL A 139 15.96 0.68 5.97
C VAL A 139 15.01 0.53 7.15
N GLU A 140 14.68 -0.70 7.50
CA GLU A 140 13.79 -0.98 8.63
C GLU A 140 14.45 -0.60 9.95
N VAL A 141 13.69 0.05 10.83
CA VAL A 141 14.13 0.41 12.17
C VAL A 141 13.50 -0.59 13.14
N PRO A 142 14.30 -1.41 13.84
CA PRO A 142 13.76 -2.28 14.87
C PRO A 142 12.92 -1.50 15.88
N GLU A 143 11.83 -2.10 16.35
CA GLU A 143 11.08 -1.61 17.51
C GLU A 143 11.92 -1.82 18.78
N GLU A 144 12.94 -1.00 19.02
CA GLU A 144 13.54 -0.94 20.34
C GLU A 144 12.57 -0.21 21.29
N TYR A 145 11.88 -1.02 22.10
CA TYR A 145 10.97 -0.70 23.21
C TYR A 145 9.50 -0.39 22.83
N ALA A 146 8.69 -1.46 22.79
CA ALA A 146 7.28 -1.44 23.16
C ALA A 146 7.13 -1.74 24.67
#